data_AF-A0A1B6BG16-F1
#
_entry.id   AF-A0A1B6BG16-F1
#
_cell.length_a   1.000
_cell.length_b   1.000
_cell.length_c   1.000
_cell.angle_alpha   90.00
_cell.angle_beta   90.00
_cell.angle_gamma   90.00
#
_symmetry.space_group_name_H-M   'P 1'
#
loop_
_entity.id
_entity.type
_entity.pdbx_description
1 polymer ?
#
loop_
_entity_poly.entity_id
_entity_poly.type
_entity_poly.pdbx_seq_one_letter_code
_entity_poly.pdbx_strand_id
1 'polypeptide(L)'
;MNYEAFYDHVANQLVQNEKNYLLFDELQAVSQWEKAIESFRLDYDVDIYITGSNAYLLSTEFSTLLSGRYVEIRLLPLSYKAFLSFYEFEEVMTQEEKFQYYLQIGGMPILKQFDFNLKAEKSPSS
;
A
#
# COMPACT_ATOMS: atom_id res chain seq x y z
N MET A 1 -0.68 7.00 20.06
CA MET A 1 -1.27 5.83 20.75
C MET A 1 -0.14 4.86 21.05
N ASN A 2 -0.06 4.31 22.27
CA ASN A 2 0.90 3.26 22.60
C ASN A 2 0.31 1.88 22.25
N TYR A 3 1.16 0.86 22.07
CA TYR A 3 0.71 -0.46 21.64
C TYR A 3 -0.25 -1.14 22.64
N GLU A 4 -0.14 -0.86 23.93
CA GLU A 4 -1.03 -1.43 24.97
C GLU A 4 -2.48 -0.99 24.76
N ALA A 5 -2.73 0.32 24.63
CA ALA A 5 -4.08 0.82 24.39
C ALA A 5 -4.65 0.34 23.05
N PHE A 6 -3.79 0.17 22.05
CA PHE A 6 -4.17 -0.41 20.77
C PHE A 6 -4.54 -1.89 20.91
N TYR A 7 -3.72 -2.68 21.62
CA TYR A 7 -3.98 -4.09 21.89
C TYR A 7 -5.30 -4.28 22.60
N ASP A 8 -5.52 -3.58 23.72
CA ASP A 8 -6.75 -3.68 24.49
C ASP A 8 -7.97 -3.30 23.66
N HIS A 9 -7.88 -2.25 22.85
CA HIS A 9 -8.97 -1.81 22.00
C HIS A 9 -9.40 -2.88 20.99
N VAL A 10 -8.44 -3.52 20.33
CA VAL A 10 -8.72 -4.56 19.33
C VAL A 10 -9.14 -5.87 20.01
N ALA A 11 -8.46 -6.28 21.08
CA ALA A 11 -8.73 -7.53 21.80
C ALA A 11 -10.18 -7.61 22.31
N ASN A 12 -10.73 -6.48 22.78
CA ASN A 12 -12.12 -6.40 23.23
C ASN A 12 -13.17 -6.57 22.11
N GLN A 13 -12.75 -6.56 20.84
CA GLN A 13 -13.62 -6.74 19.68
C GLN A 13 -13.48 -8.13 19.05
N LEU A 14 -12.54 -8.97 19.52
CA LEU A 14 -12.29 -10.29 18.96
C LEU A 14 -13.33 -11.30 19.41
N VAL A 15 -13.75 -12.15 18.48
CA VAL A 15 -14.59 -13.31 18.79
C VAL A 15 -13.71 -14.41 19.38
N GLN A 16 -14.05 -14.85 20.59
CA GLN A 16 -13.29 -15.88 21.29
C GLN A 16 -13.47 -17.26 20.64
N ASN A 17 -12.39 -18.05 20.58
CA ASN A 17 -12.36 -19.40 20.02
C ASN A 17 -12.79 -19.52 18.54
N GLU A 18 -12.77 -18.41 17.81
CA GLU A 18 -12.98 -18.38 16.36
C GLU A 18 -11.79 -17.70 15.67
N LYS A 19 -11.67 -17.96 14.37
CA LYS A 19 -10.67 -17.32 13.55
C LYS A 19 -11.06 -15.88 13.26
N ASN A 20 -10.18 -14.94 13.60
CA ASN A 20 -10.39 -13.51 13.38
C ASN A 20 -9.46 -12.99 12.27
N TYR A 21 -9.96 -12.05 11.46
CA TYR A 21 -9.18 -11.39 10.41
C TYR A 21 -8.94 -9.94 10.79
N LEU A 22 -7.67 -9.56 10.98
CA LEU A 22 -7.28 -8.21 11.37
C LEU A 22 -6.65 -7.50 10.19
N LEU A 23 -7.26 -6.39 9.79
CA LEU A 23 -6.80 -5.56 8.69
C LEU A 23 -6.44 -4.18 9.25
N PHE A 24 -5.17 -3.83 9.23
CA PHE A 24 -4.66 -2.57 9.74
C PHE A 24 -4.10 -1.71 8.62
N ASP A 25 -4.61 -0.49 8.51
CA ASP A 25 -4.08 0.51 7.59
C ASP A 25 -3.19 1.52 8.33
N GLU A 26 -2.08 1.88 7.69
CA GLU A 26 -1.05 2.79 8.21
C GLU A 26 -0.62 2.46 9.65
N LEU A 27 -0.41 1.16 9.94
CA LEU A 27 -0.16 0.65 11.30
C LEU A 27 1.07 1.27 11.97
N GLN A 28 2.03 1.76 11.19
CA GLN A 28 3.21 2.46 11.70
C GLN A 28 2.88 3.77 12.45
N ALA A 29 1.64 4.27 12.38
CA ALA A 29 1.18 5.37 13.21
C ALA A 29 1.10 4.99 14.71
N VAL A 30 1.03 3.70 15.04
CA VAL A 30 1.01 3.18 16.40
C VAL A 30 2.44 2.91 16.86
N SER A 31 2.84 3.45 18.01
CA SER A 31 4.20 3.22 18.53
C SER A 31 4.33 1.83 19.13
N GLN A 32 5.40 1.11 18.78
CA GLN A 32 5.66 -0.28 19.20
C GLN A 32 4.57 -1.28 18.80
N TRP A 33 3.86 -1.01 17.70
CA TRP A 33 2.77 -1.83 17.17
C TRP A 33 3.19 -3.29 16.96
N GLU A 34 4.46 -3.54 16.70
CA GLU A 34 5.08 -4.85 16.49
C GLU A 34 4.78 -5.80 17.66
N LYS A 35 4.83 -5.28 18.89
CA LYS A 35 4.55 -6.05 20.10
C LYS A 35 3.08 -6.47 20.17
N ALA A 36 2.17 -5.58 19.78
CA ALA A 36 0.75 -5.91 19.76
C ALA A 36 0.45 -7.00 18.73
N ILE A 37 1.08 -6.96 17.55
CA ILE A 37 0.94 -8.00 16.51
C ILE A 37 1.47 -9.34 17.00
N GLU A 38 2.62 -9.36 17.69
CA GLU A 38 3.14 -10.57 18.31
C GLU A 38 2.16 -11.13 19.36
N SER A 39 1.66 -10.28 20.26
CA SER A 39 0.68 -10.67 21.27
C SER A 39 -0.60 -11.23 20.66
N PHE A 40 -1.19 -10.58 19.64
CA PHE A 40 -2.41 -11.10 19.00
C PHE A 40 -2.22 -12.50 18.43
N ARG A 41 -1.05 -12.77 17.82
CA ARG A 41 -0.73 -14.09 17.25
C ARG A 41 -0.47 -15.17 18.29
N LEU A 42 -0.10 -14.79 19.51
CA LEU A 42 0.11 -15.71 20.63
C LEU A 42 -1.21 -15.99 21.37
N ASP A 43 -2.04 -14.98 21.53
CA ASP A 43 -3.24 -15.03 22.36
C ASP A 43 -4.49 -15.51 21.59
N TYR A 44 -4.53 -15.34 20.26
CA TYR A 44 -5.72 -15.59 19.44
C TYR A 44 -5.43 -16.32 18.13
N ASP A 45 -6.45 -16.99 17.57
CA ASP A 45 -6.41 -17.50 16.18
C ASP A 45 -6.72 -16.36 15.21
N VAL A 46 -5.67 -15.72 14.70
CA VAL A 46 -5.75 -14.50 13.87
C VAL A 46 -4.95 -14.61 12.57
N ASP A 47 -5.54 -14.13 11.47
CA ASP A 47 -4.79 -13.76 10.26
C ASP A 47 -4.70 -12.23 10.20
N ILE A 48 -3.47 -11.71 10.05
CA ILE A 48 -3.18 -10.28 10.16
C ILE A 48 -2.66 -9.75 8.82
N TYR A 49 -3.27 -8.68 8.34
CA TYR A 49 -2.92 -7.96 7.13
C TYR A 49 -2.63 -6.50 7.49
N ILE A 50 -1.49 -6.01 7.03
CA ILE A 50 -1.00 -4.67 7.38
C ILE A 50 -0.65 -3.95 6.09
N THR A 51 -1.11 -2.71 5.96
CA THR A 51 -0.69 -1.78 4.92
C THR A 51 0.04 -0.59 5.53
N GLY A 52 0.87 0.04 4.70
CA GLY A 52 1.16 1.45 4.86
C GLY A 52 2.17 1.95 3.85
N SER A 53 2.26 3.27 3.81
CA SER A 53 2.88 4.02 2.72
C SER A 53 4.40 4.14 2.82
N ASN A 54 5.00 3.79 3.96
CA ASN A 54 6.44 3.85 4.17
C ASN A 54 7.09 2.46 4.14
N ALA A 55 8.11 2.30 3.29
CA ALA A 55 8.91 1.07 3.20
C ALA A 55 9.64 0.70 4.53
N TYR A 56 9.69 1.61 5.51
CA TYR A 56 10.23 1.34 6.84
C TYR A 56 9.35 0.41 7.68
N LEU A 57 8.06 0.22 7.33
CA LEU A 57 7.12 -0.68 8.01
C LEU A 57 7.67 -2.09 8.25
N LEU A 58 8.54 -2.57 7.36
CA LEU A 58 9.09 -3.92 7.38
C LEU A 58 10.62 -3.87 7.30
N SER A 59 11.25 -2.97 8.07
CA SER A 59 12.71 -2.95 8.18
C SER A 59 13.24 -4.33 8.61
N THR A 60 14.51 -4.64 8.29
CA THR A 60 15.13 -5.95 8.60
C THR A 60 15.01 -6.32 10.09
N GLU A 61 14.90 -5.34 10.98
CA GLU A 61 14.64 -5.52 12.41
C GLU A 61 13.24 -6.10 12.67
N PHE A 62 12.22 -5.63 11.95
CA PHE A 62 10.85 -6.15 12.02
C PHE A 62 10.74 -7.58 11.48
N SER A 63 11.43 -7.87 10.37
CA SER A 63 11.52 -9.22 9.80
C SER A 63 12.03 -10.26 10.81
N THR A 64 12.95 -9.82 11.67
CA THR A 64 13.57 -10.65 12.71
C THR A 64 12.58 -10.90 13.86
N LEU A 65 11.83 -9.88 14.27
CA LEU A 65 10.82 -9.97 15.33
C LEU A 65 9.69 -10.94 14.98
N LEU A 66 9.19 -10.93 13.74
CA LEU A 66 8.14 -11.86 13.30
C LEU A 66 8.64 -13.28 12.99
N SER A 67 9.91 -13.58 13.26
CA SER A 67 10.51 -14.92 13.06
C SER A 67 10.28 -15.49 11.65
N GLY A 68 10.18 -14.62 10.64
CA GLY A 68 9.91 -15.01 9.24
C GLY A 68 8.51 -15.52 8.92
N ARG A 69 7.53 -15.43 9.84
CA ARG A 69 6.14 -15.88 9.61
C ARG A 69 5.25 -14.79 9.00
N TYR A 70 5.73 -14.15 7.95
CA TYR A 70 5.00 -13.12 7.24
C TYR A 70 5.28 -13.18 5.74
N VAL A 71 4.37 -12.64 4.93
CA VAL A 71 4.53 -12.46 3.49
C VAL A 71 4.56 -10.97 3.22
N GLU A 72 5.70 -10.47 2.74
CA GLU A 72 5.83 -9.08 2.32
C GLU A 72 5.42 -8.91 0.86
N ILE A 73 4.53 -7.94 0.61
CA ILE A 73 4.12 -7.55 -0.73
C ILE A 73 4.55 -6.10 -0.93
N ARG A 74 5.60 -5.88 -1.72
CA ARG A 74 6.03 -4.53 -2.12
C ARG A 74 5.20 -4.06 -3.31
N LEU A 75 4.39 -3.05 -3.09
CA LEU A 75 3.71 -2.34 -4.17
C LEU A 75 4.68 -1.31 -4.77
N LEU A 76 5.08 -1.54 -6.02
CA LEU A 76 5.92 -0.63 -6.79
C LEU A 76 5.09 0.14 -7.81
N PRO A 77 5.53 1.34 -8.24
CA PRO A 77 4.98 2.00 -9.40
C PRO A 77 4.99 1.08 -10.63
N LEU A 78 4.01 1.25 -11.51
CA LEU A 78 3.95 0.62 -12.83
C LEU A 78 5.27 0.84 -13.57
N SER A 79 5.85 -0.25 -14.07
CA SER A 79 6.90 -0.17 -15.08
C SER A 79 6.36 0.47 -16.36
N TYR A 80 7.25 1.00 -17.21
CA TYR A 80 6.85 1.55 -18.51
C TYR A 80 6.05 0.54 -19.36
N LYS A 81 6.42 -0.74 -19.32
CA LYS A 81 5.65 -1.80 -20.02
C LYS A 81 4.24 -1.96 -19.45
N ALA A 82 4.11 -1.98 -18.12
CA ALA A 82 2.80 -2.07 -17.48
C ALA A 82 1.96 -0.82 -17.74
N PHE A 83 2.59 0.36 -17.77
CA PHE A 83 1.97 1.63 -18.16
C PHE A 83 1.40 1.58 -19.58
N LEU A 84 2.16 1.07 -20.55
CA LEU A 84 1.70 0.90 -21.94
C LEU A 84 0.49 -0.06 -22.05
N SER A 85 0.39 -1.07 -21.19
CA SER A 85 -0.76 -1.97 -21.14
C SER A 85 -1.95 -1.42 -20.35
N PHE A 86 -1.72 -0.48 -19.44
CA PHE A 86 -2.72 0.01 -18.49
C PHE A 86 -3.50 1.21 -19.01
N TYR A 87 -2.86 2.03 -19.86
CA TYR A 87 -3.46 3.19 -20.51
C TYR A 87 -3.80 2.88 -21.97
N GLU A 88 -4.92 3.43 -22.43
CA GLU A 88 -5.27 3.42 -23.85
C GLU A 88 -4.61 4.61 -24.53
N PHE A 89 -3.92 4.35 -25.63
CA PHE A 89 -3.24 5.36 -26.42
C PHE A 89 -3.85 5.40 -27.81
N GLU A 90 -4.06 6.60 -28.36
CA GLU A 90 -4.38 6.78 -29.77
C GLU A 90 -3.34 6.08 -30.67
N GLU A 91 -3.78 5.45 -31.75
CA GLU A 91 -2.92 4.66 -32.65
C GLU A 91 -1.79 5.49 -33.27
N VAL A 92 -2.00 6.80 -33.42
CA VAL A 92 -1.05 7.74 -34.04
C VAL A 92 0.08 8.15 -33.10
N MET A 93 -0.01 7.90 -31.80
CA MET A 93 1.04 8.27 -30.85
C MET A 93 2.29 7.41 -31.02
N THR A 94 3.42 8.08 -31.14
CA THR A 94 4.76 7.51 -31.19
C THR A 94 5.20 6.95 -29.83
N GLN A 95 6.26 6.14 -29.82
CA GLN A 95 6.83 5.61 -28.57
C GLN A 95 7.48 6.71 -27.72
N GLU A 96 8.13 7.68 -28.34
CA GLU A 96 8.66 8.87 -27.67
C GLU A 96 7.56 9.64 -26.93
N GLU A 97 6.41 9.89 -27.55
CA GLU A 97 5.29 10.60 -26.90
C GLU A 97 4.74 9.81 -25.70
N LYS A 98 4.59 8.49 -25.84
CA LYS A 98 4.14 7.62 -24.73
C LYS A 98 5.14 7.59 -23.59
N PHE A 99 6.43 7.63 -23.90
CA PHE A 99 7.49 7.70 -22.88
C PHE A 99 7.51 9.07 -22.18
N GLN A 100 7.35 10.17 -22.92
CA GLN A 100 7.19 11.50 -22.31
C GLN A 100 5.97 11.55 -21.39
N TYR A 101 4.85 10.94 -21.80
CA TYR A 101 3.66 10.83 -20.97
C TYR A 101 3.91 10.04 -19.69
N TYR A 102 4.64 8.92 -19.78
CA TYR A 102 5.10 8.15 -18.61
C TYR A 102 6.00 8.97 -17.68
N LEU A 103 6.90 9.81 -18.21
CA LEU A 103 7.76 10.67 -17.39
C LEU A 103 6.98 11.79 -16.70
N GLN A 104 5.94 12.33 -17.34
CA GLN A 104 5.10 13.40 -16.78
C GLN A 104 4.15 12.88 -15.70
N ILE A 105 3.50 11.75 -15.94
CA ILE A 105 2.50 11.16 -15.06
C ILE A 105 3.16 10.28 -14.00
N GLY A 106 4.27 9.62 -14.35
CA GLY A 106 4.94 8.64 -13.50
C GLY A 106 4.25 7.28 -13.54
N GLY A 107 4.78 6.33 -12.75
CA GLY A 107 4.26 4.97 -12.67
C GLY A 107 3.17 4.75 -11.61
N MET A 108 2.72 5.76 -10.88
CA MET A 108 1.79 5.55 -9.76
C MET A 108 0.41 5.06 -10.29
N PRO A 109 -0.07 3.86 -9.90
CA PRO A 109 -1.34 3.30 -10.40
C PRO A 109 -2.56 4.16 -10.05
N ILE A 110 -2.49 4.93 -8.95
CA ILE A 110 -3.54 5.80 -8.43
C ILE A 110 -3.98 6.89 -9.42
N LEU A 111 -3.16 7.20 -10.41
CA LEU A 111 -3.41 8.27 -11.39
C LEU A 111 -4.55 7.97 -12.35
N LYS A 112 -5.07 6.73 -12.38
CA LYS A 112 -6.29 6.38 -13.13
C LYS A 112 -7.57 6.58 -12.31
N GLN A 113 -7.49 6.66 -10.98
CA GLN A 113 -8.65 6.99 -10.11
C GLN A 113 -8.84 8.49 -9.92
N PHE A 114 -7.74 9.25 -9.93
CA PHE A 114 -7.80 10.71 -10.06
C PHE A 114 -7.83 11.03 -11.54
N ASP A 115 -9.03 11.20 -12.09
CA ASP A 115 -9.31 11.68 -13.45
C ASP A 115 -8.43 12.92 -13.72
N PHE A 116 -7.22 12.71 -14.24
CA PHE A 116 -6.33 13.79 -14.65
C PHE A 116 -6.98 14.38 -15.90
N ASN A 117 -7.87 15.33 -15.67
CA ASN A 117 -8.35 16.31 -16.63
C ASN A 117 -7.15 17.16 -17.12
N LEU A 118 -6.22 16.54 -17.84
CA LEU A 118 -5.29 17.22 -18.74
C LEU A 118 -6.02 17.50 -20.06
N LYS A 119 -7.15 18.21 -19.96
CA LYS A 119 -7.79 18.94 -21.05
C LYS A 119 -8.06 20.39 -20.61
N ALA A 120 -6.99 21.12 -20.31
CA ALA A 120 -6.90 22.57 -20.34
C ALA A 120 -5.41 22.87 -20.13
N GLU A 121 -4.62 23.34 -21.08
CA GLU A 121 -4.86 24.51 -21.92
C GLU A 121 -4.35 24.22 -23.34
N LYS A 122 -5.28 24.15 -24.32
CA LYS A 122 -4.92 24.59 -25.67
C LYS A 122 -4.86 26.12 -25.60
N SER A 123 -3.66 26.68 -25.62
CA SER A 123 -3.47 28.12 -25.87
C SER A 123 -4.23 28.52 -27.14
N PRO A 124 -4.95 29.65 -27.16
CA PRO A 124 -5.67 30.08 -28.34
C PRO A 124 -4.67 30.37 -29.46
N SER A 125 -4.84 29.69 -30.58
CA SER A 125 -4.17 29.99 -31.84
C SER A 125 -4.37 31.46 -32.18
N SER A 126 -3.26 32.21 -32.27
CA SER A 126 -3.18 33.48 -33.00
C SER A 126 -2.65 33.23 -34.40
#